data_AF-G5LJA6-F1
#
_entry.id   AF-G5LJA6-F1
#
_cell.length_a   1.000
_cell.length_b   1.000
_cell.length_c   1.000
_cell.angle_alpha   90.00
_cell.angle_beta   90.00
_cell.angle_gamma   90.00
#
_symmetry.space_group_name_H-M   'P 1'
#
loop_
_entity.id
_entity.type
_entity.pdbx_description
1 polymer ?
#
loop_
_entity_poly.entity_id
_entity_poly.type
_entity_poly.pdbx_seq_one_letter_code
_entity_poly.pdbx_strand_id
1 'polypeptide(L)'
;MQQSWRGVLPCADCEGIETSLFLEKDGTWVMNERYQGVREEPSSFASYGTWARTADKLVLTDSNGEKSYYRAKGNALEMLDREGNPVASQLNYTLVPVTASLPVTPMPLRGMYVYRADAATFTDCATGKRLPVASNAQLERGYLAAKGEAEKPVLLTVEGHFVLAANPDTGEPVKTLIADKNVKFAPGKDCTH
;
A
#
# COMPACT_ATOMS: atom_id res chain seq x y z
N MET A 1 -4.52 -8.68 14.74
CA MET A 1 -3.51 -7.61 14.95
C MET A 1 -2.98 -7.26 13.57
N GLN A 2 -2.42 -6.06 13.34
CA GLN A 2 -1.57 -5.87 12.15
C GLN A 2 -0.45 -6.91 12.26
N GLN A 3 -0.16 -7.62 11.18
CA GLN A 3 0.91 -8.62 11.17
C GLN A 3 1.95 -8.20 10.14
N SER A 4 3.22 -8.30 10.47
CA SER A 4 4.31 -8.01 9.54
C SER A 4 5.25 -9.18 9.40
N TRP A 5 5.77 -9.34 8.19
CA TRP A 5 6.76 -10.36 7.83
C TRP A 5 7.88 -9.73 7.01
N ARG A 6 9.08 -10.31 7.11
CA ARG A 6 10.25 -9.92 6.34
C ARG A 6 11.03 -11.13 5.84
N GLY A 7 11.70 -10.98 4.72
CA GLY A 7 12.62 -11.98 4.19
C GLY A 7 13.33 -11.46 2.96
N VAL A 8 14.32 -12.22 2.49
CA VAL A 8 14.98 -11.97 1.21
C VAL A 8 14.47 -13.00 0.22
N LEU A 9 13.67 -12.57 -0.74
CA LEU A 9 13.14 -13.43 -1.79
C LEU A 9 14.12 -13.55 -2.95
N PRO A 10 14.13 -14.67 -3.69
CA PRO A 10 15.07 -14.87 -4.77
C PRO A 10 14.80 -13.94 -5.94
N CYS A 11 15.86 -13.45 -6.56
CA CYS A 11 15.83 -12.53 -7.69
C CYS A 11 16.51 -13.18 -8.90
N ALA A 12 15.99 -12.95 -10.10
CA ALA A 12 16.53 -13.58 -11.31
C ALA A 12 17.87 -12.97 -11.76
N ASP A 13 18.03 -11.66 -11.54
CA ASP A 13 19.09 -10.81 -12.08
C ASP A 13 19.71 -9.89 -11.01
N CYS A 14 19.40 -10.14 -9.74
CA CYS A 14 19.94 -9.39 -8.61
C CYS A 14 20.28 -10.32 -7.44
N GLU A 15 20.94 -9.81 -6.40
CA GLU A 15 21.40 -10.64 -5.27
C GLU A 15 20.24 -11.18 -4.42
N GLY A 16 19.11 -10.49 -4.44
CA GLY A 16 17.92 -10.81 -3.68
C GLY A 16 16.98 -9.61 -3.58
N ILE A 17 15.75 -9.87 -3.15
CA ILE A 17 14.75 -8.83 -2.92
C ILE A 17 14.43 -8.81 -1.43
N GLU A 18 14.86 -7.77 -0.72
CA GLU A 18 14.43 -7.54 0.66
C GLU A 18 12.95 -7.14 0.66
N THR A 19 12.09 -8.07 1.08
CA THR A 19 10.64 -7.90 1.08
C THR A 19 10.16 -7.72 2.51
N SER A 20 9.36 -6.67 2.75
CA SER A 20 8.60 -6.45 3.98
C SER A 20 7.11 -6.41 3.64
N LEU A 21 6.31 -7.31 4.23
CA LEU A 21 4.87 -7.40 4.01
C LEU A 21 4.11 -7.07 5.30
N PHE A 22 3.11 -6.21 5.20
CA PHE A 22 2.24 -5.79 6.30
C PHE A 22 0.79 -6.11 5.94
N LEU A 23 0.13 -6.96 6.73
CA LEU A 23 -1.29 -7.27 6.58
C LEU A 23 -2.11 -6.51 7.63
N GLU A 24 -3.03 -5.69 7.15
CA GLU A 24 -3.96 -4.93 7.98
C GLU A 24 -5.23 -5.70 8.26
N LYS A 25 -5.84 -5.45 9.43
CA LYS A 25 -7.13 -6.06 9.81
C LYS A 25 -8.29 -5.66 8.88
N ASP A 26 -8.16 -4.53 8.19
CA ASP A 26 -9.19 -4.00 7.30
C ASP A 26 -9.26 -4.74 5.95
N GLY A 27 -8.40 -5.74 5.73
CA GLY A 27 -8.32 -6.50 4.47
C GLY A 27 -7.37 -5.88 3.44
N THR A 28 -6.58 -4.88 3.82
CA THR A 28 -5.54 -4.30 2.98
C THR A 28 -4.15 -4.71 3.39
N TRP A 29 -3.20 -4.58 2.49
CA TRP A 29 -1.79 -4.84 2.77
C TRP A 29 -0.91 -3.73 2.19
N VAL A 30 0.29 -3.62 2.75
CA VAL A 30 1.37 -2.76 2.24
C VAL A 30 2.62 -3.63 2.14
N MET A 31 3.37 -3.51 1.05
CA MET A 31 4.63 -4.20 0.84
C MET A 31 5.72 -3.19 0.47
N ASN A 32 6.94 -3.47 0.88
CA ASN A 32 8.13 -2.80 0.39
C ASN A 32 9.14 -3.84 -0.08
N GLU A 33 9.68 -3.62 -1.27
CA GLU A 33 10.66 -4.47 -1.93
C GLU A 33 11.88 -3.64 -2.28
N ARG A 34 13.05 -4.07 -1.80
CA ARG A 34 14.34 -3.47 -2.13
C ARG A 34 15.21 -4.48 -2.85
N TYR A 35 15.55 -4.17 -4.10
CA TYR A 35 16.41 -4.99 -4.95
C TYR A 35 17.87 -4.79 -4.54
N GLN A 36 18.56 -5.87 -4.20
CA GLN A 36 19.96 -5.85 -3.76
C GLN A 36 20.92 -6.02 -4.93
N GLY A 37 22.06 -5.31 -4.89
CA GLY A 37 23.11 -5.44 -5.91
C GLY A 37 22.78 -4.79 -7.26
N VAL A 38 21.71 -3.99 -7.35
CA VAL A 38 21.34 -3.25 -8.57
C VAL A 38 22.09 -1.92 -8.66
N ARG A 39 22.42 -1.50 -9.88
CA ARG A 39 23.09 -0.21 -10.15
C ARG A 39 22.11 0.93 -10.43
N GLU A 40 20.89 0.59 -10.83
CA GLU A 40 19.86 1.57 -11.18
C GLU A 40 19.03 1.94 -9.95
N GLU A 41 18.74 3.23 -9.82
CA GLU A 41 17.88 3.79 -8.78
C GLU A 41 16.57 4.31 -9.41
N PRO A 42 15.43 4.26 -8.69
CA PRO A 42 15.29 3.78 -7.32
C PRO A 42 15.41 2.25 -7.21
N SER A 43 16.10 1.76 -6.18
CA SER A 43 16.23 0.32 -5.89
C SER A 43 15.17 -0.21 -4.93
N SER A 44 14.31 0.67 -4.40
CA SER A 44 13.25 0.33 -3.43
C SER A 44 11.88 0.81 -3.92
N PHE A 45 10.89 -0.07 -3.83
CA PHE A 45 9.54 0.16 -4.31
C PHE A 45 8.54 -0.30 -3.25
N ALA A 46 7.47 0.48 -3.07
CA ALA A 46 6.35 0.07 -2.25
C ALA A 46 5.11 -0.14 -3.11
N SER A 47 4.28 -1.06 -2.65
CA SER A 47 3.00 -1.42 -3.26
C SER A 47 1.99 -1.69 -2.16
N TYR A 48 0.72 -1.68 -2.53
CA TYR A 48 -0.39 -1.92 -1.60
C TYR A 48 -1.56 -2.53 -2.35
N GLY A 49 -2.52 -3.05 -1.60
CA GLY A 49 -3.76 -3.53 -2.19
C GLY A 49 -4.64 -4.24 -1.19
N THR A 50 -5.40 -5.23 -1.66
CA THR A 50 -6.28 -6.05 -0.83
C THR A 50 -5.73 -7.46 -0.66
N TRP A 51 -6.00 -8.08 0.48
CA TRP A 51 -5.68 -9.48 0.69
C TRP A 51 -6.92 -10.27 1.03
N ALA A 52 -6.93 -11.52 0.58
CA ALA A 52 -7.94 -12.50 0.92
C ALA A 52 -7.27 -13.78 1.39
N ARG A 53 -7.84 -14.43 2.40
CA ARG A 53 -7.38 -15.73 2.88
C ARG A 53 -8.39 -16.79 2.50
N THR A 54 -7.91 -17.82 1.82
CA THR A 54 -8.65 -19.06 1.54
C THR A 54 -8.24 -20.12 2.56
N ALA A 55 -8.76 -21.35 2.44
CA ALA A 55 -8.36 -22.46 3.30
C ALA A 55 -6.84 -22.71 3.24
N ASP A 56 -6.25 -22.61 2.03
CA ASP A 56 -4.87 -23.04 1.78
C ASP A 56 -3.90 -21.90 1.50
N LYS A 57 -4.40 -20.75 1.02
CA LYS A 57 -3.57 -19.67 0.47
C LYS A 57 -3.99 -18.29 0.97
N LEU A 58 -3.01 -17.43 1.16
CA LEU A 58 -3.13 -15.98 1.22
C LEU A 58 -2.93 -15.43 -0.20
N VAL A 59 -3.91 -14.68 -0.69
CA VAL A 59 -3.88 -14.01 -1.99
C VAL A 59 -3.73 -12.52 -1.74
N LEU A 60 -2.66 -11.93 -2.26
CA LEU A 60 -2.48 -10.48 -2.31
C LEU A 60 -2.89 -10.03 -3.72
N THR A 61 -3.74 -9.03 -3.81
CA THR A 61 -4.08 -8.34 -5.06
C THR A 61 -3.64 -6.89 -4.91
N ASP A 62 -2.71 -6.43 -5.75
CA ASP A 62 -2.17 -5.07 -5.68
C ASP A 62 -3.14 -4.02 -6.25
N SER A 63 -2.72 -2.76 -6.25
CA SER A 63 -3.53 -1.64 -6.75
C SER A 63 -3.78 -1.67 -8.27
N ASN A 64 -3.01 -2.47 -9.01
CA ASN A 64 -3.16 -2.70 -10.45
C ASN A 64 -3.96 -3.97 -10.76
N GLY A 65 -4.29 -4.77 -9.75
CA GLY A 65 -5.00 -6.04 -9.89
C GLY A 65 -4.11 -7.26 -10.08
N GLU A 66 -2.78 -7.10 -10.00
CA GLU A 66 -1.83 -8.21 -10.06
C GLU A 66 -1.90 -9.03 -8.77
N LYS A 67 -1.70 -10.36 -8.91
CA LYS A 67 -1.85 -11.30 -7.81
C LYS A 67 -0.54 -11.97 -7.43
N SER A 68 -0.29 -12.00 -6.13
CA SER A 68 0.78 -12.77 -5.51
C SER A 68 0.20 -13.74 -4.48
N TYR A 69 0.78 -14.92 -4.38
CA TYR A 69 0.25 -16.01 -3.59
C TYR A 69 1.25 -16.43 -2.52
N TYR A 70 0.75 -16.65 -1.31
CA TYR A 70 1.52 -17.16 -0.19
C TYR A 70 0.75 -18.27 0.50
N ARG A 71 1.44 -19.15 1.21
CA ARG A 71 0.82 -20.05 2.19
C ARG A 71 1.48 -19.91 3.54
N ALA A 72 0.72 -20.20 4.59
CA ALA A 72 1.28 -20.29 5.93
C ALA A 72 2.15 -21.54 6.03
N LYS A 73 3.38 -21.38 6.55
CA LYS A 73 4.32 -22.46 6.86
C LYS A 73 4.80 -22.25 8.30
N GLY A 74 4.06 -22.82 9.25
CA GLY A 74 4.20 -22.46 10.66
C GLY A 74 3.77 -21.00 10.90
N ASN A 75 4.67 -20.19 11.47
CA ASN A 75 4.48 -18.74 11.65
C ASN A 75 5.00 -17.90 10.47
N ALA A 76 5.68 -18.52 9.50
CA ALA A 76 6.19 -17.88 8.31
C ALA A 76 5.18 -17.90 7.15
N LEU A 77 5.43 -17.06 6.15
CA LEU A 77 4.74 -17.07 4.86
C LEU A 77 5.68 -17.58 3.79
N GLU A 78 5.29 -18.62 3.06
CA GLU A 78 6.04 -19.11 1.90
C GLU A 78 5.38 -18.61 0.63
N MET A 79 6.13 -17.91 -0.21
CA MET A 79 5.70 -17.45 -1.53
C MET A 79 5.49 -18.65 -2.46
N LEU A 80 4.40 -18.59 -3.21
CA LEU A 80 3.99 -19.59 -4.20
C LEU A 80 4.25 -19.05 -5.61
N ASP A 81 4.16 -19.92 -6.62
CA ASP A 81 4.23 -19.49 -8.01
C ASP A 81 2.98 -18.69 -8.45
N ARG A 82 2.94 -18.29 -9.73
CA ARG A 82 1.86 -17.45 -10.29
C ARG A 82 0.51 -18.19 -10.37
N GLU A 83 0.54 -19.51 -10.36
CA GLU A 83 -0.63 -20.39 -10.30
C GLU A 83 -1.01 -20.72 -8.84
N GLY A 84 -0.21 -20.27 -7.88
CA GLY A 84 -0.34 -20.50 -6.46
C GLY A 84 0.07 -21.90 -6.02
N ASN A 85 0.92 -22.61 -6.76
CA ASN A 85 1.49 -23.88 -6.33
C ASN A 85 2.82 -23.66 -5.60
N PRO A 86 3.28 -24.62 -4.79
CA PRO A 86 4.60 -24.55 -4.17
C PRO A 86 5.71 -24.42 -5.21
N VAL A 87 6.61 -23.47 -5.01
CA VAL A 87 7.75 -23.28 -5.93
C VAL A 87 8.69 -24.47 -5.82
N ALA A 88 8.92 -25.16 -6.94
CA ALA A 88 9.85 -26.30 -7.02
C ALA A 88 11.30 -25.80 -7.18
N SER A 89 11.88 -25.27 -6.11
CA SER A 89 13.25 -24.74 -6.09
C SER A 89 13.91 -24.99 -4.73
N GLN A 90 15.25 -25.02 -4.71
CA GLN A 90 16.04 -25.08 -3.48
C GLN A 90 16.22 -23.71 -2.81
N LEU A 91 15.85 -22.62 -3.50
CA LEU A 91 15.98 -21.27 -2.99
C LEU A 91 14.94 -20.99 -1.89
N ASN A 92 15.23 -20.02 -1.03
CA ASN A 92 14.36 -19.67 0.08
C ASN A 92 13.28 -18.68 -0.37
N TYR A 93 12.00 -19.09 -0.30
CA TYR A 93 10.84 -18.27 -0.64
C TYR A 93 10.04 -17.85 0.61
N THR A 94 10.67 -17.79 1.78
CA THR A 94 9.96 -17.55 3.05
C THR A 94 10.14 -16.14 3.60
N LEU A 95 9.05 -15.58 4.14
CA LEU A 95 9.02 -14.39 4.96
C LEU A 95 8.74 -14.80 6.40
N VAL A 96 9.56 -14.33 7.35
CA VAL A 96 9.43 -14.62 8.78
C VAL A 96 8.71 -13.49 9.50
N PRO A 97 7.91 -13.78 10.54
CA PRO A 97 7.17 -12.76 11.26
C PRO A 97 8.11 -11.81 11.99
N VAL A 98 7.77 -10.52 11.98
CA VAL A 98 8.54 -9.46 12.65
C VAL A 98 7.60 -8.48 13.33
N THR A 99 8.16 -7.60 14.16
CA THR A 99 7.50 -6.38 14.61
C THR A 99 8.18 -5.20 13.91
N ALA A 100 7.48 -4.56 12.97
CA ALA A 100 7.99 -3.46 12.19
C ALA A 100 6.94 -2.37 11.97
N SER A 101 7.39 -1.14 11.75
CA SER A 101 6.55 -0.04 11.29
C SER A 101 6.29 -0.13 9.77
N LEU A 102 5.19 0.46 9.32
CA LEU A 102 4.88 0.62 7.89
C LEU A 102 6.05 1.26 7.13
N PRO A 103 6.24 0.90 5.86
CA PRO A 103 7.29 1.49 5.03
C PRO A 103 6.97 2.95 4.70
N VAL A 104 8.01 3.77 4.63
CA VAL A 104 7.93 5.20 4.24
C VAL A 104 8.29 5.44 2.77
N THR A 105 8.51 4.37 2.01
CA THR A 105 8.78 4.43 0.58
C THR A 105 7.53 4.95 -0.14
N PRO A 106 7.61 6.07 -0.88
CA PRO A 106 6.46 6.59 -1.62
C PRO A 106 6.01 5.61 -2.69
N MET A 107 4.70 5.46 -2.84
CA MET A 107 4.06 4.63 -3.86
C MET A 107 2.94 5.40 -4.54
N PRO A 108 2.61 5.09 -5.81
CA PRO A 108 1.54 5.77 -6.51
C PRO A 108 0.18 5.35 -5.95
N LEU A 109 -0.64 6.33 -5.55
CA LEU A 109 -2.02 6.14 -5.13
C LEU A 109 -2.96 6.94 -6.04
N ARG A 110 -4.16 6.39 -6.22
CA ARG A 110 -5.23 7.03 -6.98
C ARG A 110 -6.55 6.85 -6.26
N GLY A 111 -7.26 7.94 -6.00
CA GLY A 111 -8.44 7.92 -5.15
C GLY A 111 -9.20 9.23 -5.13
N MET A 112 -10.38 9.20 -4.54
CA MET A 112 -11.25 10.36 -4.40
C MET A 112 -10.88 11.12 -3.13
N TYR A 113 -10.43 12.37 -3.28
CA TYR A 113 -10.04 13.25 -2.19
C TYR A 113 -11.15 14.25 -1.86
N VAL A 114 -11.39 14.44 -0.56
CA VAL A 114 -12.29 15.47 -0.02
C VAL A 114 -11.62 16.13 1.17
N TYR A 115 -11.66 17.45 1.23
CA TYR A 115 -11.28 18.23 2.39
C TYR A 115 -12.46 19.06 2.89
N ARG A 116 -12.80 18.92 4.18
CA ARG A 116 -13.88 19.68 4.84
C ARG A 116 -13.66 19.71 6.35
N ALA A 117 -14.04 20.80 6.99
CA ALA A 117 -13.92 20.99 8.45
C ALA A 117 -12.53 20.61 8.98
N ASP A 118 -11.48 21.11 8.31
CA ASP A 118 -10.06 20.89 8.65
C ASP A 118 -9.59 19.42 8.65
N ALA A 119 -10.36 18.53 8.02
CA ALA A 119 -10.03 17.13 7.85
C ALA A 119 -10.05 16.72 6.37
N ALA A 120 -8.98 16.05 5.94
CA ALA A 120 -8.86 15.48 4.61
C ALA A 120 -9.12 13.97 4.64
N THR A 121 -9.89 13.47 3.68
CA THR A 121 -10.12 12.04 3.49
C THR A 121 -9.85 11.64 2.05
N PHE A 122 -9.27 10.45 1.89
CA PHE A 122 -8.96 9.84 0.61
C PHE A 122 -9.66 8.48 0.52
N THR A 123 -10.46 8.29 -0.51
CA THR A 123 -11.08 7.00 -0.81
C THR A 123 -10.32 6.36 -1.95
N ASP A 124 -9.54 5.34 -1.63
CA ASP A 124 -8.67 4.66 -2.58
C ASP A 124 -9.47 3.92 -3.64
N CYS A 125 -9.11 4.08 -4.91
CA CYS A 125 -9.83 3.48 -6.02
C CYS A 125 -9.65 1.96 -6.11
N ALA A 126 -8.49 1.43 -5.70
CA ALA A 126 -8.18 0.01 -5.85
C ALA A 126 -8.81 -0.85 -4.75
N THR A 127 -8.80 -0.35 -3.51
CA THR A 127 -9.26 -1.07 -2.32
C THR A 127 -10.64 -0.63 -1.85
N GLY A 128 -11.13 0.52 -2.33
CA GLY A 128 -12.36 1.16 -1.86
C GLY A 128 -12.27 1.70 -0.43
N LYS A 129 -11.09 1.64 0.22
CA LYS A 129 -10.93 2.07 1.60
C LYS A 129 -10.86 3.58 1.70
N ARG A 130 -11.58 4.12 2.69
CA ARG A 130 -11.49 5.52 3.08
C ARG A 130 -10.48 5.67 4.21
N LEU A 131 -9.51 6.55 4.00
CA LEU A 131 -8.40 6.81 4.91
C LEU A 131 -8.32 8.31 5.21
N PRO A 132 -7.95 8.70 6.44
CA PRO A 132 -7.53 10.07 6.71
C PRO A 132 -6.26 10.38 5.92
N VAL A 133 -6.13 11.63 5.48
CA VAL A 133 -4.90 12.18 4.91
C VAL A 133 -4.34 13.17 5.91
N ALA A 134 -3.03 13.12 6.15
CA ALA A 134 -2.40 14.11 7.02
C ALA A 134 -2.58 15.52 6.43
N SER A 135 -2.73 16.52 7.30
CA SER A 135 -2.86 17.91 6.87
C SER A 135 -1.70 18.32 5.98
N ASN A 136 -2.04 18.96 4.86
CA ASN A 136 -1.09 19.36 3.86
C ASN A 136 -1.69 20.53 3.07
N ALA A 137 -1.15 21.73 3.31
CA ALA A 137 -1.64 22.96 2.70
C ALA A 137 -1.62 22.94 1.15
N GLN A 138 -0.73 22.18 0.53
CA GLN A 138 -0.70 22.05 -0.95
C GLN A 138 -1.90 21.25 -1.45
N LEU A 139 -2.20 20.12 -0.81
CA LEU A 139 -3.37 19.29 -1.15
C LEU A 139 -4.68 20.06 -0.88
N GLU A 140 -4.78 20.71 0.27
CA GLU A 140 -5.95 21.49 0.67
C GLU A 140 -6.24 22.60 -0.34
N ARG A 141 -5.24 23.42 -0.70
CA ARG A 141 -5.38 24.45 -1.73
C ARG A 141 -5.71 23.87 -3.10
N GLY A 142 -5.06 22.77 -3.49
CA GLY A 142 -5.30 22.10 -4.78
C GLY A 142 -6.73 21.59 -4.90
N TYR A 143 -7.27 20.97 -3.85
CA TYR A 143 -8.66 20.55 -3.80
C TYR A 143 -9.63 21.73 -3.86
N LEU A 144 -9.39 22.79 -3.08
CA LEU A 144 -10.26 23.97 -3.08
C LEU A 144 -10.34 24.64 -4.45
N ALA A 145 -9.26 24.62 -5.23
CA ALA A 145 -9.26 25.09 -6.61
C ALA A 145 -9.99 24.14 -7.59
N ALA A 146 -10.01 22.84 -7.30
CA ALA A 146 -10.53 21.81 -8.20
C ALA A 146 -11.98 21.38 -7.94
N LYS A 147 -12.50 21.56 -6.71
CA LYS A 147 -13.81 21.01 -6.28
C LYS A 147 -15.04 21.58 -7.00
N GLY A 148 -14.91 22.77 -7.59
CA GLY A 148 -16.05 23.51 -8.17
C GLY A 148 -17.01 24.04 -7.09
N GLU A 149 -18.29 24.12 -7.41
CA GLU A 149 -19.30 24.78 -6.56
C GLU A 149 -19.79 23.93 -5.38
N ALA A 150 -19.58 22.62 -5.41
CA ALA A 150 -20.01 21.71 -4.35
C ALA A 150 -18.80 21.05 -3.67
N GLU A 151 -18.91 20.68 -2.39
CA GLU A 151 -17.92 19.88 -1.65
C GLU A 151 -17.87 18.42 -2.15
N LYS A 152 -17.74 18.24 -3.47
CA LYS A 152 -17.69 16.94 -4.12
C LYS A 152 -16.28 16.37 -4.06
N PRO A 153 -16.13 15.05 -3.94
CA PRO A 153 -14.84 14.39 -4.09
C PRO A 153 -14.21 14.69 -5.45
N VAL A 154 -12.91 14.96 -5.44
CA VAL A 154 -12.12 15.16 -6.67
C VAL A 154 -11.11 14.03 -6.79
N LEU A 155 -10.97 13.46 -7.99
CA LEU A 155 -9.97 12.44 -8.24
C LEU A 155 -8.56 13.02 -8.02
N LEU A 156 -7.78 12.35 -7.20
CA LEU A 156 -6.40 12.68 -6.87
C LEU A 156 -5.50 11.51 -7.28
N THR A 157 -4.45 11.81 -8.03
CA THR A 157 -3.27 10.96 -8.17
C THR A 157 -2.12 11.57 -7.39
N VAL A 158 -1.45 10.78 -6.57
CA VAL A 158 -0.37 11.25 -5.69
C VAL A 158 0.60 10.12 -5.41
N GLU A 159 1.88 10.42 -5.22
CA GLU A 159 2.80 9.50 -4.58
C GLU A 159 2.83 9.78 -3.08
N GLY A 160 2.62 8.75 -2.27
CA GLY A 160 2.48 8.85 -0.84
C GLY A 160 2.89 7.57 -0.13
N HIS A 161 2.95 7.62 1.20
CA HIS A 161 3.15 6.46 2.06
C HIS A 161 2.14 6.45 3.22
N PHE A 162 2.02 5.30 3.88
CA PHE A 162 1.12 5.14 5.02
C PHE A 162 1.87 5.19 6.34
N VAL A 163 1.31 5.88 7.31
CA VAL A 163 1.78 5.90 8.70
C VAL A 163 0.64 5.53 9.64
N LEU A 164 0.97 5.05 10.83
CA LEU A 164 0.00 4.96 11.93
C LEU A 164 0.04 6.28 12.70
N ALA A 165 -0.95 7.13 12.51
CA ALA A 165 -1.10 8.38 13.25
C ALA A 165 -2.23 8.25 14.28
N ALA A 166 -2.11 8.96 15.40
CA ALA A 166 -3.20 8.99 16.38
C ALA A 166 -4.44 9.68 15.76
N ASN A 167 -5.59 9.04 15.86
CA ASN A 167 -6.87 9.65 15.53
C ASN A 167 -7.10 10.86 16.47
N PRO A 168 -7.43 12.06 15.96
CA PRO A 168 -7.63 13.24 16.81
C PRO A 168 -8.75 13.12 17.85
N ASP A 169 -9.79 12.33 17.55
CA ASP A 169 -10.97 12.17 18.40
C ASP A 169 -10.80 11.04 19.42
N THR A 170 -10.25 9.89 18.98
CA THR A 170 -10.16 8.68 19.82
C THR A 170 -8.77 8.40 20.38
N GLY A 171 -7.73 9.02 19.84
CA GLY A 171 -6.33 8.73 20.15
C GLY A 171 -5.83 7.38 19.62
N GLU A 172 -6.71 6.55 19.04
CA GLU A 172 -6.32 5.24 18.50
C GLU A 172 -5.45 5.39 17.24
N PRO A 173 -4.43 4.55 17.06
CA PRO A 173 -3.62 4.58 15.86
C PRO A 173 -4.47 4.19 14.64
N VAL A 174 -4.62 5.12 13.71
CA VAL A 174 -5.29 4.92 12.43
C VAL A 174 -4.28 5.05 11.30
N LYS A 175 -4.43 4.21 10.26
CA LYS A 175 -3.63 4.29 9.05
C LYS A 175 -3.97 5.59 8.30
N THR A 176 -2.98 6.45 8.15
CA THR A 176 -3.10 7.79 7.56
C THR A 176 -2.20 7.89 6.35
N LEU A 177 -2.71 8.46 5.27
CA LEU A 177 -1.96 8.76 4.07
C LEU A 177 -1.14 10.03 4.25
N ILE A 178 0.17 9.94 4.00
CA ILE A 178 1.07 11.08 3.82
C ILE A 178 1.30 11.25 2.33
N ALA A 179 1.04 12.45 1.80
CA ALA A 179 1.39 12.79 0.43
C ALA A 179 2.85 13.26 0.36
N ASP A 180 3.64 12.60 -0.49
CA ASP A 180 5.06 12.89 -0.68
C ASP A 180 5.28 13.79 -1.90
N LYS A 181 4.81 13.37 -3.09
CA LYS A 181 5.06 14.09 -4.34
C LYS A 181 4.03 13.76 -5.43
N ASN A 182 4.20 14.36 -6.61
CA ASN A 182 3.39 14.09 -7.81
C ASN A 182 1.88 14.27 -7.64
N VAL A 183 1.48 15.22 -6.79
CA VAL A 183 0.07 15.60 -6.53
C VAL A 183 -0.59 16.15 -7.80
N LYS A 184 -1.65 15.50 -8.26
CA LYS A 184 -2.46 15.93 -9.42
C LYS A 184 -3.94 15.70 -9.15
N PHE A 185 -4.72 16.78 -9.21
CA PHE A 185 -6.19 16.70 -9.15
C PHE A 185 -6.77 16.65 -10.57
N ALA A 186 -7.80 15.82 -10.76
CA ALA A 186 -8.55 15.70 -12.00
C ALA A 186 -10.05 15.95 -11.73
N PRO A 187 -10.51 17.21 -11.87
CA PRO A 187 -11.92 17.56 -11.69
C PRO A 187 -12.82 16.81 -12.67
N GLY A 188 -14.01 16.40 -12.21
CA GLY A 188 -15.01 15.74 -13.06
C GLY A 188 -14.68 14.29 -13.45
N LYS A 189 -13.52 13.77 -13.05
CA LYS A 189 -13.16 12.34 -13.18
C LYS A 189 -13.47 11.59 -11.89
N ASP A 190 -13.60 10.28 -12.02
CA ASP A 190 -13.78 9.34 -10.92
C ASP A 190 -12.84 8.13 -11.09
N CYS A 191 -12.97 7.15 -10.19
CA CYS A 191 -12.13 5.95 -10.21
C CYS A 191 -12.19 5.12 -11.51
N THR A 192 -13.21 5.30 -12.35
CA THR A 192 -13.38 4.58 -13.62
C THR A 192 -12.67 5.23 -14.83
N HIS A 193 -12.10 6.43 -14.66
CA HIS A 193 -11.56 7.27 -15.76
C HIS A 193 -10.04 7.48 -15.77
#